data_AF-A0A0B1RXD2-F1
#
_entry.id   AF-A0A0B1RXD2-F1
#
_cell.length_a   1.000
_cell.length_b   1.000
_cell.length_c   1.000
_cell.angle_alpha   90.00
_cell.angle_beta   90.00
_cell.angle_gamma   90.00
#
_symmetry.space_group_name_H-M   'P 1'
#
loop_
_entity.id
_entity.type
_entity.pdbx_description
1 polymer ?
#
loop_
_entity_poly.entity_id
_entity_poly.type
_entity_poly.pdbx_seq_one_letter_code
_entity_poly.pdbx_strand_id
1 'polypeptide(L)'
;LEFSGVSDLDVDRLRLLYDAAKEHPPTIDHYSIDGCCTVPSELVEYAKTHDIQLLTHNDPRSLNLDEEVLESANKITGLGKDLLTKWAARLGRFSFHEID
;
A
#
# COMPACT_ATOMS: atom_id res chain seq x y z
N LEU A 1 22.26 9.08 2.58
CA LEU A 1 21.54 7.79 2.66
C LEU A 1 20.10 8.11 2.34
N GLU A 2 19.70 7.84 1.11
CA GLU A 2 18.34 8.03 0.64
C GLU A 2 17.63 6.70 0.87
N PHE A 3 16.53 6.72 1.63
CA PHE A 3 15.72 5.54 1.90
C PHE A 3 14.44 5.67 1.08
N SER A 4 14.20 4.72 0.18
CA SER A 4 12.95 4.61 -0.57
C SER A 4 12.10 3.51 0.03
N GLY A 5 10.82 3.82 0.25
CA GLY A 5 9.83 2.90 0.80
C GLY A 5 8.69 2.70 -0.18
N VAL A 6 8.17 1.49 -0.23
CA VAL A 6 6.98 1.10 -1.00
C VAL A 6 5.95 0.43 -0.09
N SER A 7 4.78 0.15 -0.63
CA SER A 7 3.67 -0.46 0.11
C SER A 7 2.93 -1.43 -0.79
N ASP A 8 2.40 -2.48 -0.19
CA ASP A 8 1.46 -3.43 -0.78
C ASP A 8 1.97 -4.13 -2.06
N LEU A 9 3.28 -4.40 -2.11
CA LEU A 9 3.85 -5.20 -3.18
C LEU A 9 3.91 -6.68 -2.78
N ASP A 10 3.41 -7.53 -3.67
CA ASP A 10 3.74 -8.95 -3.62
C ASP A 10 5.18 -9.18 -4.13
N VAL A 11 5.67 -10.41 -3.99
CA VAL A 11 7.06 -10.76 -4.32
C VAL A 11 7.39 -10.50 -5.79
N ASP A 12 6.45 -10.70 -6.71
CA ASP A 12 6.68 -10.54 -8.15
C ASP A 12 6.77 -9.07 -8.53
N ARG A 13 5.89 -8.24 -7.96
CA ARG A 13 5.95 -6.78 -8.15
C ARG A 13 7.17 -6.16 -7.49
N LEU A 14 7.54 -6.64 -6.30
CA LEU A 14 8.74 -6.17 -5.61
C LEU A 14 10.00 -6.51 -6.41
N ARG A 15 10.10 -7.73 -6.96
CA ARG A 15 11.18 -8.14 -7.89
C ARG A 15 11.26 -7.22 -9.09
N LEU A 16 10.14 -7.02 -9.77
CA LEU A 16 10.07 -6.18 -10.97
C LEU A 16 10.53 -4.75 -10.67
N LEU A 17 10.09 -4.18 -9.55
CA LEU A 17 10.49 -2.84 -9.14
C LEU A 17 11.98 -2.78 -8.77
N TYR A 18 12.46 -3.75 -8.01
CA TYR A 18 13.87 -3.81 -7.60
C TYR A 18 14.80 -3.88 -8.82
N ASP A 19 14.42 -4.67 -9.84
CA ASP A 19 15.16 -4.78 -11.09
C ASP A 19 15.08 -3.51 -11.96
N ALA A 20 13.97 -2.78 -11.91
CA ALA A 20 13.80 -1.53 -12.65
C ALA A 20 14.51 -0.35 -11.98
N ALA A 21 14.52 -0.30 -10.64
CA ALA A 21 15.02 0.81 -9.83
C ALA A 21 16.45 0.56 -9.30
N LYS A 22 17.34 -0.07 -10.07
CA LYS A 22 18.69 -0.48 -9.62
C LYS A 22 19.55 0.63 -9.02
N GLU A 23 19.36 1.87 -9.46
CA GLU A 23 20.09 3.02 -8.91
C GLU A 23 19.60 3.39 -7.50
N HIS A 24 18.31 3.16 -7.22
CA HIS A 24 17.63 3.52 -5.97
C HIS A 24 16.61 2.43 -5.56
N PRO A 25 17.06 1.20 -5.23
CA PRO A 25 16.17 0.10 -4.91
C PRO A 25 15.38 0.39 -3.63
N PRO A 26 14.16 -0.14 -3.50
CA PRO A 26 13.38 0.01 -2.27
C PRO A 26 14.08 -0.66 -1.10
N THR A 27 14.13 0.06 0.02
CA THR A 27 14.71 -0.42 1.29
C THR A 27 13.65 -0.84 2.30
N ILE A 28 12.39 -0.47 2.07
CA ILE A 28 11.26 -0.78 2.95
C ILE A 28 10.06 -1.16 2.08
N ASP A 29 9.33 -2.21 2.47
CA ASP A 29 8.03 -2.55 1.92
C ASP A 29 7.00 -2.72 3.05
N HIS A 30 5.98 -1.86 3.04
CA HIS A 30 4.84 -1.91 3.96
C HIS A 30 3.78 -2.85 3.41
N TYR A 31 3.75 -4.09 3.89
CA TYR A 31 2.87 -5.14 3.41
C TYR A 31 1.55 -5.19 4.19
N SER A 32 0.42 -5.05 3.50
CA SER A 32 -0.90 -5.31 4.07
C SER A 32 -1.12 -6.81 4.27
N ILE A 33 -1.40 -7.20 5.52
CA ILE A 33 -1.70 -8.59 5.85
C ILE A 33 -3.19 -8.96 5.64
N ASP A 34 -4.04 -7.99 5.25
CA ASP A 34 -5.47 -8.17 4.93
C ASP A 34 -6.27 -9.07 5.89
N GLY A 35 -6.04 -8.91 7.19
CA GLY A 35 -6.67 -9.75 8.22
C GLY A 35 -6.09 -11.17 8.36
N CYS A 36 -5.18 -11.59 7.48
CA CYS A 36 -4.31 -12.75 7.71
C CYS A 36 -3.12 -12.34 8.61
N CYS A 37 -2.54 -13.24 9.40
CA CYS A 37 -1.42 -12.88 10.28
C CYS A 37 -0.04 -13.27 9.69
N THR A 38 0.01 -13.69 8.43
CA THR A 38 1.19 -14.34 7.87
C THR A 38 1.60 -13.68 6.57
N VAL A 39 2.82 -13.16 6.55
CA VAL A 39 3.47 -12.70 5.33
C VAL A 39 3.93 -13.93 4.52
N PRO A 40 3.72 -13.97 3.20
CA PRO A 40 4.19 -15.09 2.37
C PRO A 40 5.68 -15.36 2.56
N SER A 41 6.05 -16.63 2.78
CA SER A 41 7.45 -17.01 3.07
C SER A 41 8.41 -16.62 1.96
N GLU A 42 7.96 -16.67 0.71
CA GLU A 42 8.73 -16.26 -0.46
C GLU A 42 9.06 -14.76 -0.44
N LEU A 43 8.10 -13.92 -0.04
CA LEU A 43 8.31 -12.48 0.12
C LEU A 43 9.30 -12.20 1.25
N VAL A 44 9.19 -12.92 2.37
CA VAL A 44 10.14 -12.81 3.51
C VAL A 44 11.56 -13.17 3.09
N GLU A 45 11.74 -14.27 2.36
CA GLU A 45 13.05 -14.70 1.87
C GLU A 45 13.64 -13.70 0.88
N TYR A 46 12.83 -13.22 -0.07
CA TYR A 46 13.26 -12.23 -1.05
C TYR A 46 13.68 -10.92 -0.37
N ALA A 47 12.87 -10.38 0.53
CA ALA A 47 13.18 -9.15 1.24
C ALA A 47 14.46 -9.28 2.08
N LYS A 48 14.62 -10.40 2.79
CA LYS A 48 15.81 -10.67 3.60
C LYS A 48 17.09 -10.75 2.75
N THR A 49 17.03 -11.38 1.58
CA THR A 49 18.19 -11.52 0.69
C THR A 49 18.61 -10.21 0.02
N HIS A 50 17.70 -9.24 -0.08
CA HIS A 50 17.92 -7.95 -0.73
C HIS A 50 18.02 -6.76 0.26
N ASP A 51 18.11 -7.05 1.56
CA ASP A 51 18.15 -6.06 2.65
C ASP A 51 16.95 -5.09 2.65
N ILE A 52 15.77 -5.62 2.33
CA ILE A 52 14.50 -4.89 2.34
C ILE A 52 13.81 -5.15 3.67
N GLN A 53 13.49 -4.08 4.40
CA GLN A 53 12.71 -4.17 5.62
C GLN A 53 11.23 -4.37 5.29
N LEU A 54 10.67 -5.52 5.65
CA LEU A 54 9.24 -5.75 5.61
C LEU A 54 8.58 -5.23 6.89
N LEU A 55 7.67 -4.28 6.73
CA LEU A 55 6.80 -3.77 7.79
C LEU A 55 5.37 -4.23 7.50
N THR A 56 4.62 -4.65 8.51
CA THR A 56 3.25 -5.14 8.31
C THR A 56 2.22 -4.14 8.80
N HIS A 57 1.14 -3.97 8.05
CA HIS A 57 -0.04 -3.22 8.49
C HIS A 57 -1.33 -4.00 8.23
N ASN A 58 -2.38 -3.64 8.97
CA ASN A 58 -3.70 -4.31 8.92
C ASN A 58 -4.83 -3.29 9.08
N ASP A 59 -4.73 -2.15 8.41
CA ASP A 59 -5.79 -1.16 8.37
C ASP A 59 -6.93 -1.61 7.44
N PRO A 60 -8.18 -1.20 7.72
CA PRO A 60 -9.31 -1.50 6.86
C PRO A 60 -9.13 -0.94 5.44
N ARG A 61 -9.37 -1.77 4.42
CA ARG A 61 -9.30 -1.35 3.01
C ARG A 61 -10.33 -0.28 2.63
N SER A 62 -11.48 -0.27 3.32
CA SER A 62 -12.52 0.74 3.12
C SER A 62 -12.47 1.78 4.23
N LEU A 63 -12.28 3.04 3.85
CA LEU A 63 -12.43 4.15 4.78
C LEU A 63 -13.92 4.43 4.99
N ASN A 64 -14.45 3.97 6.12
CA ASN A 64 -15.80 4.34 6.57
C ASN A 64 -15.65 5.48 7.59
N LEU A 65 -15.95 6.71 7.15
CA LEU A 65 -15.97 7.87 8.03
C LEU A 65 -17.41 8.19 8.42
N ASP A 66 -17.64 8.40 9.71
CA ASP A 66 -18.88 8.98 10.18
C ASP A 66 -18.99 10.45 9.69
N GLU A 67 -20.22 10.96 9.58
CA GLU A 67 -20.52 12.26 8.98
C GLU A 67 -19.71 13.41 9.62
N GLU A 68 -19.55 13.40 10.94
CA GLU A 68 -18.77 14.41 11.70
C GLU A 68 -17.28 14.40 11.32
N VAL A 69 -16.72 13.21 11.12
CA VAL A 69 -15.32 13.03 10.73
C VAL A 69 -15.13 13.44 9.27
N LEU A 70 -16.08 13.10 8.40
CA LEU A 70 -16.06 13.53 7.01
C LEU A 70 -16.16 15.05 6.88
N GLU A 71 -17.01 15.71 7.68
CA GLU A 71 -17.13 17.17 7.69
C GLU A 71 -15.82 17.82 8.17
N SER A 72 -15.21 17.28 9.22
CA SER A 72 -13.92 17.76 9.73
C SER A 72 -12.80 17.57 8.73
N ALA A 73 -12.73 16.40 8.08
CA ALA A 73 -11.76 16.13 7.03
C ALA A 73 -11.98 17.03 5.81
N ASN A 74 -13.23 17.35 5.46
CA ASN A 74 -13.56 18.28 4.39
C ASN A 74 -13.11 19.72 4.71
N LYS A 75 -13.24 20.18 5.96
CA LYS A 75 -12.72 21.50 6.39
C LYS A 75 -11.22 21.64 6.17
N ILE A 76 -10.48 20.54 6.29
CA ILE A 76 -9.02 20.53 6.11
C ILE A 76 -8.63 20.36 4.65
N THR A 77 -9.27 19.41 3.96
CA THR A 77 -8.85 18.95 2.64
C THR A 77 -9.59 19.61 1.48
N GLY A 78 -10.80 20.12 1.72
CA GLY A 78 -11.72 20.62 0.70
C GLY A 78 -12.25 19.54 -0.25
N LEU A 79 -12.03 18.25 0.05
CA LEU A 79 -12.31 17.15 -0.87
C LEU A 79 -13.70 16.53 -0.73
N GLY A 80 -14.42 16.80 0.37
CA GLY A 80 -15.73 16.21 0.63
C GLY A 80 -15.74 14.69 0.41
N LYS A 81 -16.71 14.21 -0.38
CA LYS A 81 -16.85 12.78 -0.73
C LYS A 81 -15.73 12.27 -1.66
N ASP A 82 -15.05 13.15 -2.39
CA ASP A 82 -13.91 12.77 -3.22
C ASP A 82 -12.73 12.27 -2.38
N LEU A 83 -12.69 12.59 -1.08
CA LEU A 83 -11.73 12.05 -0.15
C LEU A 83 -11.77 10.51 -0.13
N LEU A 84 -12.97 9.92 -0.11
CA LEU A 84 -13.15 8.47 -0.09
C LEU A 84 -12.67 7.83 -1.39
N THR A 85 -12.99 8.46 -2.52
CA THR A 85 -12.55 8.03 -3.85
C THR A 85 -11.02 8.09 -3.98
N LYS A 86 -10.40 9.18 -3.50
CA LYS A 86 -8.94 9.33 -3.51
C LYS A 86 -8.24 8.37 -2.55
N TRP A 87 -8.83 8.10 -1.39
CA TRP A 87 -8.36 7.06 -0.47
C TRP A 87 -8.40 5.68 -1.11
N ALA A 88 -9.51 5.31 -1.76
CA ALA A 88 -9.65 4.04 -2.46
C ALA A 88 -8.63 3.90 -3.61
N ALA A 89 -8.40 4.96 -4.38
CA ALA A 89 -7.38 4.97 -5.44
C ALA A 89 -5.95 4.82 -4.88
N ARG A 90 -5.68 5.42 -3.71
CA ARG A 90 -4.36 5.36 -3.06
C ARG A 90 -4.01 3.97 -2.52
N LEU A 91 -4.99 3.21 -2.02
CA LEU A 91 -4.82 1.83 -1.54
C LEU A 91 -4.91 0.78 -2.65
N GLY A 92 -4.69 1.18 -3.92
CA GLY A 92 -4.55 0.24 -5.04
C GLY A 92 -5.85 -0.36 -5.58
N ARG A 93 -7.03 0.25 -5.36
CA ARG A 93 -8.28 -0.23 -5.96
C ARG A 93 -8.51 0.38 -7.35
N PHE A 94 -7.83 -0.16 -8.36
CA PHE A 94 -8.45 -0.31 -9.68
C PHE A 94 -8.86 -1.78 -9.82
N SER A 95 -9.96 -2.17 -9.18
CA SER A 95 -10.75 -3.25 -9.76
C SER A 95 -11.35 -2.68 -11.02
N PHE A 96 -10.75 -2.94 -12.18
CA PHE A 96 -11.56 -3.08 -13.38
C PHE A 96 -12.62 -4.12 -13.01
N HIS A 97 -13.86 -3.67 -12.77
CA HIS A 97 -14.97 -4.56 -12.99
C HIS A 97 -14.86 -4.89 -14.48
N GLU A 98 -14.62 -6.17 -14.75
CA GLU A 98 -14.85 -6.79 -16.04
C GLU A 98 -16.20 -6.26 -16.53
N ILE A 99 -16.16 -5.43 -17.58
CA ILE A 99 -17.34 -5.14 -18.36
C ILE A 99 -17.55 -6.40 -19.20
N ASP A 100 -18.46 -7.24 -18.74
CA ASP A 100 -19.31 -8.04 -19.64
C ASP A 100 -20.65 -7.31 -19.83
#